data_AF-A0A498HT01-F1
#
_entry.id   AF-A0A498HT01-F1
#
_cell.length_a   1.000
_cell.length_b   1.000
_cell.length_c   1.000
_cell.angle_alpha   90.00
_cell.angle_beta   90.00
_cell.angle_gamma   90.00
#
_symmetry.space_group_name_H-M   'P 1'
#
loop_
_entity.id
_entity.type
_entity.pdbx_description
1 polymer ?
#
loop_
_entity_poly.entity_id
_entity_poly.type
_entity_poly.pdbx_seq_one_letter_code
_entity_poly.pdbx_strand_id
1 'polypeptide(L)'
;RGPLSPKLTTVSKPIGCWSCFKPSNAPLCSAHGGICSVTSIFCPLEAKALPDLVRLLSGELYETAIEAIQTLSTLVVKASPQRGASVLHEADAIKPMLEILSWGTDSLQEDALSLLEKEMVDVYGSAARLSLAGLTRTNIHEDGRHCHSLNVIRNHQLLLLRD
;
A
#
# COMPACT_ATOMS: atom_id res chain seq x y z
N ARG A 1 -7.72 34.14 17.03
CA ARG A 1 -8.48 32.87 17.00
C ARG A 1 -7.49 31.75 16.67
N GLY A 2 -6.89 31.12 17.68
CA GLY A 2 -6.16 29.86 17.48
C GLY A 2 -6.89 28.72 18.21
N PRO A 3 -6.32 27.51 18.27
CA PRO A 3 -5.87 26.64 17.17
C PRO A 3 -6.34 25.17 17.39
N LEU A 4 -6.04 24.20 16.52
CA LEU A 4 -5.82 22.80 16.94
C LEU A 4 -5.26 21.90 15.82
N SER A 5 -3.94 21.71 15.85
CA SER A 5 -3.30 20.46 15.40
C SER A 5 -3.69 19.35 16.38
N PRO A 6 -4.02 18.13 15.95
CA PRO A 6 -4.10 17.01 16.88
C PRO A 6 -2.69 16.48 17.11
N LYS A 7 -2.05 16.91 18.21
CA LYS A 7 -0.93 16.17 18.79
C LYS A 7 -1.49 14.93 19.48
N LEU A 8 -1.34 13.76 18.86
CA LEU A 8 -1.53 12.48 19.55
C LEU A 8 -0.31 12.21 20.43
N THR A 9 -0.34 12.72 21.65
CA THR A 9 0.47 12.22 22.76
C THR A 9 -0.46 11.96 23.94
N THR A 10 -1.02 10.76 23.98
CA THR A 10 -1.65 10.23 25.19
C THR A 10 -0.53 9.78 26.13
N VAL A 11 -0.08 10.69 27.00
CA VAL A 11 0.66 10.31 28.21
C VAL A 11 -0.36 9.78 29.20
N SER A 12 -0.45 8.45 29.31
CA SER A 12 -1.19 7.82 30.39
C SER A 12 -0.50 8.10 31.73
N LYS A 13 -1.23 8.77 32.63
CA LYS A 13 -0.86 9.01 34.03
C LYS A 13 -0.45 7.68 34.70
N PRO A 14 0.69 7.58 35.40
CA PRO A 14 0.97 6.40 36.20
C PRO A 14 0.21 6.53 37.53
N ILE A 15 -0.94 5.89 37.62
CA ILE A 15 -1.56 5.57 38.92
C ILE A 15 -1.10 4.17 39.26
N GLY A 16 -0.35 4.07 40.36
CA GLY A 16 0.41 2.89 40.74
C GLY A 16 -0.44 1.62 40.86
N CYS A 17 0.01 0.58 40.14
CA CYS A 17 -0.01 -0.82 40.59
C CYS A 17 1.02 -1.56 39.72
N TRP A 18 2.18 -1.88 40.29
CA TRP A 18 3.35 -2.41 39.57
C TRP A 18 3.26 -3.92 39.23
N SER A 19 2.17 -4.63 39.54
CA SER A 19 2.20 -6.10 39.58
C SER A 19 1.09 -6.85 38.83
N CYS A 20 0.31 -6.21 37.96
CA CYS A 20 -0.84 -6.88 37.31
C CYS A 20 -0.97 -6.69 35.78
N PHE A 21 0.08 -6.30 35.05
CA PHE A 21 0.04 -6.31 33.58
C PHE A 21 0.08 -7.75 33.07
N LYS A 22 -1.09 -8.40 33.00
CA LYS A 22 -1.23 -9.58 32.15
C LYS A 22 -0.88 -9.15 30.72
N PRO A 23 0.01 -9.84 30.01
CA PRO A 23 0.20 -9.58 28.59
C PRO A 23 -1.17 -9.65 27.91
N SER A 24 -1.56 -8.57 27.24
CA SER A 24 -2.75 -8.61 26.40
C SER A 24 -2.46 -9.63 25.29
N ASN A 25 -3.13 -10.79 25.33
CA ASN A 25 -3.07 -11.77 24.25
C ASN A 25 -3.87 -11.33 23.02
N ALA A 26 -4.20 -10.03 22.90
CA ALA A 26 -4.86 -9.51 21.72
C ALA A 26 -3.92 -9.71 20.51
N PRO A 27 -4.40 -10.33 19.43
CA PRO A 27 -3.59 -10.48 18.23
C PRO A 27 -3.18 -9.10 17.72
N LEU A 28 -1.90 -8.95 17.38
CA LEU A 28 -1.39 -7.74 16.75
C LEU A 28 -1.77 -7.76 15.27
N CYS A 29 -2.11 -6.60 14.72
CA CYS A 29 -2.38 -6.45 13.29
C CYS A 29 -1.17 -6.92 12.48
N SER A 30 -1.38 -7.80 11.50
CA SER A 30 -0.30 -8.32 10.67
C SER A 30 0.40 -7.21 9.88
N ALA A 31 -0.33 -6.20 9.40
CA ALA A 31 0.20 -5.04 8.68
C ALA A 31 0.79 -3.94 9.60
N HIS A 32 0.06 -3.51 10.63
CA HIS A 32 0.47 -2.36 11.47
C HIS A 32 1.31 -2.74 12.70
N GLY A 33 1.35 -4.03 13.08
CA GLY A 33 2.11 -4.52 14.23
C GLY A 33 1.58 -4.09 15.60
N GLY A 34 0.49 -3.31 15.66
CA GLY A 34 -0.16 -2.86 16.88
C GLY A 34 -1.60 -3.37 16.98
N ILE A 35 -2.29 -2.94 18.05
CA ILE A 35 -3.73 -3.18 18.19
C ILE A 35 -4.48 -2.20 17.29
N CYS A 36 -5.23 -2.74 16.34
CA CYS A 36 -6.07 -1.97 15.43
C CYS A 36 -7.53 -1.97 15.89
N SER A 37 -8.27 -0.95 15.48
CA SER A 37 -9.72 -0.90 15.63
C SER A 37 -10.33 -0.27 14.39
N VAL A 38 -11.52 -0.72 14.02
CA VAL A 38 -12.33 -0.13 12.96
C VAL A 38 -12.67 1.34 13.28
N THR A 39 -12.85 1.68 14.56
CA THR A 39 -13.34 3.01 14.97
C THR A 39 -12.26 4.07 15.12
N SER A 40 -11.00 3.68 15.38
CA SER A 40 -9.91 4.63 15.65
C SER A 40 -8.89 4.72 14.53
N ILE A 41 -8.61 3.61 13.83
CA ILE A 41 -7.55 3.53 12.81
C ILE A 41 -8.13 3.13 11.45
N PHE A 42 -9.42 2.75 11.38
CA PHE A 42 -10.06 2.23 10.16
C PHE A 42 -9.21 1.17 9.46
N CYS A 43 -8.63 0.25 10.23
CA CYS A 43 -7.75 -0.78 9.68
C CYS A 43 -8.54 -1.70 8.74
N PRO A 44 -8.18 -1.79 7.44
CA PRO A 44 -8.89 -2.63 6.48
C PRO A 44 -8.91 -4.11 6.84
N LEU A 45 -7.90 -4.60 7.56
CA LEU A 45 -7.84 -5.99 8.03
C LEU A 45 -8.85 -6.26 9.14
N GLU A 46 -8.93 -5.35 10.12
CA GLU A 46 -9.90 -5.46 11.22
C GLU A 46 -11.34 -5.37 10.68
N ALA A 47 -11.56 -4.51 9.68
CA ALA A 47 -12.85 -4.37 9.00
C ALA A 47 -13.18 -5.52 8.03
N LYS A 48 -12.25 -6.47 7.81
CA LYS A 48 -12.38 -7.56 6.81
C LYS A 48 -12.65 -7.06 5.38
N ALA A 49 -12.15 -5.86 5.05
CA ALA A 49 -12.41 -5.20 3.77
C ALA A 49 -11.34 -5.49 2.71
N LEU A 50 -10.21 -6.11 3.07
CA LEU A 50 -9.08 -6.31 2.15
C LEU A 50 -9.47 -7.03 0.84
N PRO A 51 -10.21 -8.16 0.86
CA PRO A 51 -10.59 -8.83 -0.39
C PRO A 51 -11.46 -7.96 -1.30
N ASP A 52 -12.35 -7.15 -0.71
CA ASP A 52 -13.21 -6.25 -1.46
C ASP A 52 -12.41 -5.11 -2.08
N LEU A 53 -11.48 -4.52 -1.33
CA LEU A 53 -10.58 -3.47 -1.84
C LEU A 53 -9.72 -3.98 -3.00
N VAL A 54 -9.18 -5.20 -2.91
CA VAL A 54 -8.40 -5.81 -4.01
C VAL A 54 -9.29 -6.01 -5.25
N ARG A 55 -10.53 -6.48 -5.06
CA ARG A 55 -11.48 -6.63 -6.17
C ARG A 55 -11.84 -5.30 -6.84
N LEU A 56 -11.90 -4.21 -6.07
CA LEU A 56 -12.18 -2.87 -6.60
C LEU A 56 -11.05 -2.36 -7.53
N LEU A 57 -9.80 -2.78 -7.33
CA LEU A 57 -8.70 -2.44 -8.23
C LEU A 57 -8.88 -3.00 -9.64
N SER A 58 -9.60 -4.11 -9.79
CA SER A 58 -9.89 -4.73 -11.09
C SER A 58 -11.17 -4.20 -11.77
N GLY A 59 -11.93 -3.32 -11.11
CA GLY A 59 -13.26 -2.91 -11.57
C GLY A 59 -13.29 -1.85 -12.69
N GLU A 60 -12.14 -1.36 -13.16
CA GLU A 60 -11.98 -0.29 -14.17
C GLU A 60 -12.77 1.02 -13.88
N LEU A 61 -13.25 1.20 -12.64
CA LEU A 61 -13.90 2.43 -12.19
C LEU A 61 -12.89 3.31 -11.46
N TYR A 62 -12.44 4.38 -12.13
CA TYR A 62 -11.36 5.25 -11.65
C TYR A 62 -11.54 5.72 -10.21
N GLU A 63 -12.69 6.31 -9.88
CA GLU A 63 -12.96 6.85 -8.54
C GLU A 63 -12.86 5.75 -7.47
N THR A 64 -13.40 4.57 -7.77
CA THR A 64 -13.39 3.44 -6.84
C THR A 64 -12.00 2.83 -6.68
N ALA A 65 -11.23 2.75 -7.76
CA ALA A 65 -9.86 2.25 -7.72
C ALA A 65 -8.91 3.20 -6.97
N ILE A 66 -9.11 4.52 -7.10
CA ILE A 66 -8.35 5.54 -6.34
C ILE A 66 -8.59 5.36 -4.84
N GLU A 67 -9.86 5.34 -4.42
CA GLU A 67 -10.19 5.16 -3.00
C GLU A 67 -9.67 3.82 -2.46
N ALA A 68 -9.77 2.76 -3.27
CA ALA A 68 -9.24 1.45 -2.91
C ALA A 68 -7.71 1.48 -2.72
N ILE A 69 -6.96 2.06 -3.65
CA ILE A 69 -5.50 2.06 -3.59
C ILE A 69 -4.95 2.96 -2.48
N GLN A 70 -5.63 4.07 -2.19
CA GLN A 70 -5.31 4.95 -1.06
C GLN A 70 -5.60 4.26 0.26
N THR A 71 -6.72 3.53 0.35
CA THR A 71 -7.04 2.70 1.51
C THR A 71 -6.02 1.58 1.72
N LEU A 72 -5.62 0.87 0.66
CA LEU A 72 -4.60 -0.18 0.73
C LEU A 72 -3.23 0.37 1.12
N SER A 73 -2.88 1.58 0.67
CA SER A 73 -1.65 2.27 1.06
C SER A 73 -1.53 2.50 2.56
N THR A 74 -2.65 2.52 3.31
CA THR A 74 -2.63 2.63 4.77
C THR A 74 -2.04 1.40 5.46
N LEU A 75 -2.04 0.23 4.80
CA LEU A 75 -1.43 -1.00 5.33
C LEU A 75 0.10 -0.93 5.32
N VAL A 76 0.68 -0.19 4.38
CA VAL A 76 2.13 -0.07 4.18
C VAL A 76 2.66 1.17 4.88
N VAL A 77 2.75 1.10 6.21
CA VAL A 77 3.20 2.22 7.05
C VAL A 77 4.71 2.38 7.07
N LYS A 78 5.21 3.63 7.13
CA LYS A 78 6.66 3.94 7.12
C LYS A 78 7.46 3.24 8.23
N ALA A 79 6.85 2.98 9.38
CA ALA A 79 7.51 2.35 10.52
C ALA A 79 7.77 0.85 10.31
N SER A 80 6.96 0.19 9.47
CA SER A 80 7.03 -1.24 9.21
C SER A 80 6.45 -1.58 7.83
N PRO A 81 7.01 -1.05 6.74
CA PRO A 81 6.44 -1.22 5.40
C PRO A 81 6.36 -2.69 4.98
N GLN A 82 7.28 -3.52 5.47
CA GLN A 82 7.41 -4.94 5.14
C GLN A 82 6.18 -5.76 5.52
N ARG A 83 5.60 -5.43 6.67
CA ARG A 83 4.39 -6.09 7.18
C ARG A 83 3.18 -5.85 6.28
N GLY A 84 2.98 -4.60 5.87
CA GLY A 84 1.92 -4.23 4.93
C GLY A 84 2.14 -4.83 3.55
N ALA A 85 3.39 -4.81 3.06
CA ALA A 85 3.77 -5.40 1.79
C ALA A 85 3.45 -6.91 1.74
N SER A 86 3.85 -7.69 2.75
CA SER A 86 3.53 -9.12 2.84
C SER A 86 2.02 -9.37 2.79
N VAL A 87 1.22 -8.58 3.53
CA VAL A 87 -0.24 -8.69 3.53
C VAL A 87 -0.86 -8.42 2.14
N LEU A 88 -0.33 -7.43 1.41
CA LEU A 88 -0.80 -7.12 0.06
C LEU A 88 -0.39 -8.20 -0.95
N HIS A 89 0.82 -8.75 -0.81
CA HIS A 89 1.30 -9.87 -1.60
C HIS A 89 0.41 -11.12 -1.40
N GLU A 90 0.18 -11.51 -0.14
CA GLU A 90 -0.66 -12.66 0.24
C GLU A 90 -2.12 -12.50 -0.21
N ALA A 91 -2.59 -11.26 -0.42
CA ALA A 91 -3.93 -10.96 -0.90
C ALA A 91 -4.03 -10.81 -2.42
N ASP A 92 -3.00 -11.20 -3.18
CA ASP A 92 -2.92 -11.09 -4.64
C ASP A 92 -3.12 -9.66 -5.18
N ALA A 93 -2.78 -8.64 -4.37
CA ALA A 93 -3.04 -7.24 -4.71
C ALA A 93 -2.08 -6.68 -5.78
N ILE A 94 -0.93 -7.33 -5.99
CA ILE A 94 0.12 -6.88 -6.91
C ILE A 94 -0.37 -6.87 -8.36
N LYS A 95 -1.04 -7.94 -8.79
CA LYS A 95 -1.48 -8.07 -10.18
C LYS A 95 -2.50 -6.97 -10.58
N PRO A 96 -3.58 -6.72 -9.81
CA PRO A 96 -4.47 -5.61 -10.08
C PRO A 96 -3.78 -4.23 -10.07
N MET A 97 -2.79 -4.01 -9.21
CA MET A 97 -2.02 -2.75 -9.21
C MET A 97 -1.17 -2.57 -10.47
N LEU A 98 -0.60 -3.65 -11.01
CA LEU A 98 0.11 -3.62 -12.28
C LEU A 98 -0.83 -3.37 -13.46
N GLU A 99 -2.04 -3.94 -13.42
CA GLU A 99 -3.08 -3.72 -14.43
C GLU A 99 -3.50 -2.25 -14.46
N ILE A 100 -3.64 -1.60 -13.30
CA ILE A 100 -3.91 -0.16 -13.19
C ILE A 100 -2.91 0.70 -14.00
N LEU A 101 -1.64 0.31 -14.08
CA LEU A 101 -0.63 1.04 -14.86
C LEU A 101 -0.93 1.07 -16.37
N SER A 102 -1.84 0.23 -16.86
CA SER A 102 -2.22 0.18 -18.27
C SER A 102 -3.48 0.98 -18.63
N TRP A 103 -4.36 1.25 -17.66
CA TRP A 103 -5.66 1.88 -17.91
C TRP A 103 -5.98 3.07 -17.00
N GLY A 104 -5.33 3.21 -15.85
CA GLY A 104 -5.62 4.24 -14.85
C GLY A 104 -5.33 5.67 -15.32
N THR A 105 -5.94 6.66 -14.68
CA THR A 105 -5.54 8.07 -14.82
C THR A 105 -4.13 8.29 -14.29
N ASP A 106 -3.46 9.38 -14.67
CA ASP A 106 -2.12 9.70 -14.16
C ASP A 106 -2.03 9.63 -12.62
N SER A 107 -3.02 10.20 -11.92
CA SER A 107 -3.11 10.14 -10.46
C SER A 107 -3.21 8.72 -9.90
N LEU A 108 -4.01 7.87 -10.55
CA LEU A 108 -4.21 6.48 -10.13
C LEU A 108 -2.97 5.64 -10.45
N GLN A 109 -2.29 5.89 -11.57
CA GLN A 109 -1.01 5.26 -11.91
C GLN A 109 0.08 5.66 -10.92
N GLU A 110 0.15 6.93 -10.52
CA GLU A 110 1.10 7.42 -9.51
C GLU A 110 0.89 6.75 -8.15
N ASP A 111 -0.35 6.65 -7.69
CA ASP A 111 -0.69 5.96 -6.43
C ASP A 111 -0.34 4.46 -6.51
N ALA A 112 -0.62 3.80 -7.65
CA ALA A 112 -0.28 2.40 -7.86
C ALA A 112 1.23 2.16 -7.88
N LEU A 113 1.98 3.00 -8.59
CA LEU A 113 3.42 2.92 -8.64
C LEU A 113 4.03 3.16 -7.26
N SER A 114 3.56 4.16 -6.52
CA SER A 114 3.99 4.46 -5.15
C SER A 114 3.78 3.29 -4.19
N LEU A 115 2.67 2.56 -4.33
CA LEU A 115 2.39 1.39 -3.51
C LEU A 115 3.23 0.18 -3.92
N LEU A 116 3.34 -0.09 -5.22
CA LEU A 116 4.19 -1.14 -5.79
C LEU A 116 5.67 -0.94 -5.42
N GLU A 117 6.17 0.31 -5.42
CA GLU A 117 7.55 0.59 -5.01
C GLU A 117 7.81 0.17 -3.56
N LYS A 118 6.86 0.42 -2.65
CA LYS A 118 7.02 0.05 -1.24
C LYS A 118 6.99 -1.47 -1.05
N GLU A 119 6.24 -2.18 -1.88
CA GLU A 119 6.15 -3.64 -1.89
C GLU A 119 7.43 -4.26 -2.48
N MET A 120 7.82 -3.84 -3.69
CA MET A 120 8.98 -4.42 -4.39
C MET A 120 10.32 -4.09 -3.71
N VAL A 121 10.43 -2.96 -3.01
CA VAL A 121 11.63 -2.64 -2.22
C VAL A 121 11.82 -3.62 -1.07
N ASP A 122 10.74 -4.13 -0.51
CA ASP A 122 10.83 -5.11 0.56
C ASP A 122 11.28 -6.47 0.00
N VAL A 123 10.66 -6.92 -1.10
CA VAL A 123 10.94 -8.24 -1.66
C VAL A 123 12.30 -8.30 -2.39
N TYR A 124 12.69 -7.23 -3.11
CA TYR A 124 13.84 -7.25 -4.03
C TYR A 124 14.92 -6.20 -3.69
N GLY A 125 14.72 -5.41 -2.64
CA GLY A 125 15.68 -4.39 -2.19
C GLY A 125 15.66 -3.10 -3.02
N SER A 126 16.62 -2.21 -2.73
CA SER A 126 16.69 -0.85 -3.34
C SER A 126 16.85 -0.84 -4.86
N ALA A 127 17.30 -1.94 -5.47
CA ALA A 127 17.42 -2.09 -6.91
C ALA A 127 16.07 -1.99 -7.63
N ALA A 128 14.98 -2.46 -7.01
CA ALA A 128 13.63 -2.39 -7.57
C ALA A 128 13.18 -0.94 -7.81
N ARG A 129 13.59 0.01 -6.95
CA ARG A 129 13.22 1.44 -7.09
C ARG A 129 13.74 2.04 -8.38
N LEU A 130 14.92 1.66 -8.82
CA LEU A 130 15.52 2.19 -10.05
C LEU A 130 14.73 1.72 -11.27
N SER A 131 14.25 0.47 -11.26
CA SER A 131 13.41 -0.09 -12.30
C SER A 131 12.02 0.56 -12.33
N LEU A 132 11.40 0.81 -11.17
CA LEU A 132 10.11 1.51 -11.12
C LEU A 132 10.22 3.01 -11.46
N ALA A 133 11.28 3.71 -11.04
CA ALA A 133 11.50 5.12 -11.38
C ALA A 133 11.65 5.34 -12.90
N GLY A 134 12.07 4.31 -13.65
CA GLY A 134 12.08 4.31 -15.11
C GLY A 134 10.67 4.38 -15.72
N LEU A 135 9.67 3.85 -15.03
CA LEU A 135 8.26 3.90 -15.44
C LEU A 135 7.67 5.31 -15.24
N THR A 136 8.14 6.05 -14.24
CA THR A 136 7.68 7.43 -13.96
C THR A 136 8.22 8.47 -14.96
N ARG A 137 9.34 8.19 -15.66
CA ARG A 137 10.10 9.23 -16.40
C ARG A 137 9.60 9.53 -17.83
N THR A 138 8.60 8.86 -18.38
CA THR A 138 8.23 9.05 -19.80
C THR A 138 6.91 9.78 -20.07
N ASN A 139 6.36 10.52 -19.11
CA ASN A 139 5.11 11.29 -19.30
C ASN A 139 5.33 12.78 -19.62
N ILE A 140 6.44 13.14 -20.28
CA ILE A 140 6.63 14.48 -20.85
C ILE A 140 6.29 14.41 -22.34
N HIS A 141 5.02 14.68 -22.62
CA HIS A 141 4.36 15.00 -23.89
C HIS A 141 5.20 14.91 -25.18
N GLU A 142 4.79 14.03 -26.11
CA GLU A 142 4.64 14.35 -27.55
C GLU A 142 3.62 13.36 -28.16
N ASP A 143 2.50 13.95 -28.60
CA ASP A 143 1.61 13.57 -29.69
C ASP A 143 1.47 12.10 -30.14
N GLY A 144 0.30 11.53 -29.83
CA GLY A 144 -0.46 10.69 -30.75
C GLY A 144 0.23 9.50 -31.40
N ARG A 145 0.76 8.52 -30.65
CA ARG A 145 0.80 7.10 -31.10
C ARG A 145 0.84 6.12 -29.93
N HIS A 146 -0.16 5.24 -29.92
CA HIS A 146 -0.16 3.86 -29.42
C HIS A 146 1.12 3.34 -28.73
N CYS A 147 0.95 2.95 -27.46
CA CYS A 147 1.65 1.85 -26.78
C CYS A 147 3.08 1.55 -27.24
N HIS A 148 4.09 2.20 -26.64
CA HIS A 148 5.47 1.70 -26.80
C HIS A 148 6.39 1.75 -25.56
N SER A 149 5.87 1.81 -24.33
CA SER A 149 6.71 1.64 -23.12
C SER A 149 6.39 0.43 -22.23
N LEU A 150 5.62 -0.54 -22.71
CA LEU A 150 5.35 -1.81 -21.99
C LEU A 150 6.45 -2.88 -22.17
N ASN A 151 7.47 -2.63 -23.00
CA ASN A 151 8.49 -3.65 -23.35
C ASN A 151 9.59 -3.86 -22.30
N VAL A 152 9.74 -2.96 -21.32
CA VAL A 152 10.72 -3.15 -20.23
C VAL A 152 10.14 -4.04 -19.13
N ILE A 153 8.83 -3.91 -18.86
CA ILE A 153 8.14 -4.73 -17.85
C ILE A 153 8.02 -6.18 -18.32
N ARG A 154 7.62 -6.43 -19.58
CA ARG A 154 7.40 -7.80 -20.08
C ARG A 154 8.66 -8.67 -20.06
N ASN A 155 9.84 -8.09 -20.27
CA ASN A 155 11.10 -8.84 -20.25
C ASN A 155 11.65 -9.08 -18.84
N HIS A 156 11.35 -8.20 -17.87
CA HIS A 156 11.84 -8.38 -16.50
C HIS A 156 10.87 -9.11 -15.56
N GLN A 157 9.55 -9.06 -15.82
CA GLN A 157 8.54 -9.84 -15.09
C GLN A 157 8.62 -11.35 -15.36
N LEU A 158 9.11 -11.77 -16.53
CA LEU A 158 9.27 -13.20 -16.85
C LEU A 158 10.43 -13.87 -16.09
N LEU A 159 11.34 -13.10 -15.47
CA LEU A 159 12.48 -13.63 -14.72
C LEU A 159 12.25 -13.69 -13.20
N LEU A 160 11.24 -12.99 -12.66
CA LEU A 160 10.96 -12.97 -11.22
C LEU A 160 9.70 -13.79 -10.82
N LEU A 161 8.90 -14.23 -11.80
CA LEU A 161 7.73 -15.11 -11.61
C LEU A 161 8.00 -16.57 -11.99
N ARG A 162 9.26 -16.95 -12.20
CA ARG A 162 9.69 -18.31 -12.49
C ARG A 162 10.79 -18.70 -11.50
N ASP A 163 10.38 -18.91 -10.25
CA ASP A 163 10.90 -19.94 -9.33
C ASP A 163 9.92 -20.08 -8.15
#